data_AF-A0A7C5UT46-F1
#
_entry.id   AF-A0A7C5UT46-F1
#
_cell.length_a   1.000
_cell.length_b   1.000
_cell.length_c   1.000
_cell.angle_alpha   90.00
_cell.angle_beta   90.00
_cell.angle_gamma   90.00
#
_symmetry.space_group_name_H-M   'P 1'
#
loop_
_entity.id
_entity.type
_entity.pdbx_description
1 polymer ?
#
loop_
_entity_poly.entity_id
_entity_poly.type
_entity_poly.pdbx_seq_one_letter_code
_entity_poly.pdbx_strand_id
1 'polypeptide(L)' 'MEESINVKKTLKVLKNNGVVIIPTDTVPGIATRYSNIAGLKRMMKIKGRSINKPF' A
#
# COMPACT_ATOMS: atom_id res chain seq x y z
N MET A 1 18.89 4.94 14.69
CA MET A 1 17.66 4.19 15.05
C MET A 1 17.29 3.37 13.85
N GLU A 2 17.64 2.08 13.81
CA GLU A 2 17.21 1.16 12.75
C GLU A 2 15.71 0.90 12.99
N GLU A 3 14.84 1.56 12.24
CA GLU A 3 13.41 1.29 12.32
C GLU A 3 13.15 -0.06 11.64
N SER A 4 13.18 -1.13 12.43
CA SER A 4 12.99 -2.50 11.92
C SER A 4 11.64 -2.63 11.18
N ILE A 5 11.70 -2.93 9.88
CA ILE A 5 10.51 -3.18 9.06
C ILE A 5 9.76 -4.39 9.65
N ASN A 6 8.59 -4.14 10.25
CA ASN A 6 7.77 -5.21 10.82
C ASN A 6 6.91 -5.89 9.74
N VAL A 7 7.53 -6.82 9.00
CA VAL A 7 6.89 -7.57 7.90
C VAL A 7 5.62 -8.29 8.36
N LYS A 8 5.58 -8.84 9.58
CA LYS A 8 4.40 -9.54 10.12
C LYS A 8 3.20 -8.59 10.26
N LYS A 9 3.43 -7.39 10.79
CA LYS A 9 2.39 -6.36 10.90
C LYS A 9 1.91 -5.91 9.52
N THR A 10 2.83 -5.67 8.59
CA THR A 10 2.53 -5.31 7.20
C THR A 10 1.67 -6.38 6.52
N LEU A 11 2.01 -7.67 6.67
CA LEU A 11 1.23 -8.78 6.14
C LEU A 11 -0.18 -8.83 6.72
N LYS A 12 -0.35 -8.56 8.02
CA LYS A 12 -1.69 -8.50 8.64
C LYS A 12 -2.54 -7.40 8.02
N VAL A 13 -1.96 -6.21 7.77
CA VAL A 13 -2.67 -5.10 7.10
C VAL A 13 -3.03 -5.48 5.67
N LEU A 14 -2.10 -6.04 4.90
CA LEU A 14 -2.31 -6.45 3.51
C LEU A 14 -3.35 -7.57 3.36
N LYS A 15 -3.36 -8.55 4.28
CA LYS A 15 -4.36 -9.64 4.30
C LYS A 15 -5.76 -9.12 4.66
N ASN A 16 -5.86 -8.07 5.46
CA ASN A 16 -7.13 -7.45 5.86
C ASN A 16 -7.55 -6.31 4.91
N ASN A 17 -7.22 -6.44 3.63
CA ASN A 17 -7.54 -5.48 2.58
C ASN A 17 -7.02 -4.04 2.78
N GLY A 18 -6.02 -3.86 3.65
CA GLY A 18 -5.44 -2.57 3.99
C GLY A 18 -4.46 -2.02 2.95
N VAL A 19 -3.94 -0.84 3.26
CA VAL A 19 -2.95 -0.10 2.46
C VAL A 19 -1.76 0.20 3.37
N VAL A 20 -0.54 0.07 2.84
CA VAL A 20 0.72 0.29 3.57
C VAL A 20 1.61 1.26 2.80
N ILE A 21 2.55 1.88 3.50
CA ILE A 21 3.67 2.61 2.89
C ILE A 21 4.88 1.69 2.96
N ILE A 22 5.58 1.53 1.84
CA ILE A 22 6.78 0.70 1.71
C ILE A 22 7.95 1.64 1.38
N PRO A 23 9.05 1.60 2.15
CA PRO A 23 10.26 2.31 1.78
C PRO A 23 10.84 1.68 0.52
N THR A 24 11.31 2.51 -0.40
CA THR A 24 12.09 2.07 -1.57
C THR A 24 13.31 2.97 -1.69
N ASP A 25 14.30 2.54 -2.47
CA ASP A 25 15.52 3.32 -2.68
C ASP A 25 15.28 4.63 -3.43
N THR A 26 14.14 4.76 -4.13
CA THR A 26 13.81 5.97 -4.91
C THR A 26 12.82 6.86 -4.17
N VAL A 27 11.58 6.40 -4.00
CA VAL A 27 10.52 7.13 -3.31
C VAL A 27 9.63 6.17 -2.52
N PRO A 28 9.15 6.54 -1.32
CA PRO A 28 8.20 5.70 -0.58
C PRO A 28 6.94 5.42 -1.41
N GLY A 29 6.59 4.14 -1.52
CA GLY A 29 5.42 3.69 -2.28
C GLY A 29 4.21 3.44 -1.38
N ILE A 30 3.03 3.90 -1.80
CA ILE A 30 1.76 3.45 -1.21
C ILE A 30 1.32 2.18 -1.94
N ALA A 31 1.05 1.10 -1.20
CA ALA A 31 0.77 -0.22 -1.77
C ALA A 31 -0.38 -0.96 -1.07
N THR A 32 -1.01 -1.88 -1.80
CA THR A 32 -2.00 -2.84 -1.32
C THR A 32 -1.88 -4.14 -2.13
N ARG A 33 -2.60 -5.21 -1.76
CA ARG A 33 -2.60 -6.44 -2.57
C ARG A 33 -3.25 -6.14 -3.93
N TYR A 34 -2.58 -6.52 -5.02
CA TYR A 34 -3.09 -6.32 -6.38
C TYR A 34 -4.46 -6.96 -6.62
N SER A 35 -4.69 -8.16 -6.08
CA SER A 35 -5.98 -8.86 -6.20
C SER A 35 -7.09 -8.28 -5.31
N ASN A 36 -6.81 -7.27 -4.49
CA ASN A 36 -7.79 -6.66 -3.59
C ASN A 36 -8.33 -5.34 -4.19
N ILE A 37 -9.45 -5.44 -4.89
CA ILE A 37 -10.14 -4.30 -5.51
C ILE A 37 -10.51 -3.22 -4.48
N ALA A 38 -10.93 -3.61 -3.27
CA ALA A 38 -11.29 -2.64 -2.22
C ALA A 38 -10.06 -1.85 -1.73
N GLY A 39 -8.91 -2.51 -1.60
CA GLY A 39 -7.64 -1.87 -1.28
C GLY A 39 -7.17 -0.93 -2.38
N LEU A 40 -7.31 -1.32 -3.65
CA LEU A 40 -6.97 -0.47 -4.79
C LEU A 40 -7.84 0.79 -4.79
N LYS A 41 -9.16 0.67 -4.62
CA LYS A 41 -10.07 1.82 -4.50
C LYS A 41 -9.68 2.73 -3.32
N ARG A 42 -9.36 2.15 -2.16
CA ARG A 42 -8.91 2.90 -0.97
C ARG A 42 -7.61 3.64 -1.24
N MET A 43 -6.63 2.98 -1.85
CA MET A 43 -5.34 3.57 -2.22
C MET A 43 -5.52 4.74 -3.20
N MET A 44 -6.36 4.58 -4.22
CA MET A 44 -6.63 5.64 -5.20
C MET A 44 -7.35 6.84 -4.57
N LYS A 45 -8.30 6.58 -3.63
CA LYS A 45 -8.93 7.62 -2.82
C LYS A 45 -7.93 8.38 -1.96
N ILE A 46 -7.02 7.67 -1.28
CA ILE A 46 -5.93 8.28 -0.47
C ILE A 46 -5.04 9.17 -1.35
N LYS A 47 -4.67 8.69 -2.55
CA LYS A 47 -3.84 9.43 -3.50
C LYS A 47 -4.58 10.57 -4.22
N GLY A 48 -5.91 10.69 -4.09
CA GLY A 48 -6.72 11.57 -4.92
C GLY A 48 -6.57 11.29 -6.43
N ARG A 49 -6.26 10.04 -6.81
CA ARG A 49 -5.93 9.65 -8.19
C ARG A 49 -7.13 8.95 -8.85
N SER A 50 -7.42 9.30 -10.11
CA SER A 50 -8.43 8.60 -10.91
C SER A 50 -8.05 7.13 -11.14
N ILE A 51 -9.02 6.23 -10.95
CA ILE A 51 -8.86 4.77 -11.11
C ILE A 51 -8.44 4.36 -12.53
N ASN A 52 -8.70 5.21 -13.53
CA ASN A 52 -8.36 4.94 -14.93
C ASN A 52 -6.90 5.27 -15.26
N LYS A 53 -6.13 5.84 -14.32
CA LYS A 53 -4.69 6.06 -14.52
C LYS A 53 -3.93 4.78 -14.18
N PRO A 54 -2.91 4.40 -14.98
CA PRO A 54 -2.05 3.27 -14.68
C PRO A 54 -1.34 3.48 -13.33
N PHE A 55 -0.93 2.37 -12.71
CA PHE A 55 -0.22 2.36 -11.42
C PHE A 55 1.21 2.82 -11.57
#